data_AF-A0A443SU53-F1
#
_entry.id   AF-A0A443SU53-F1
#
_cell.length_a   1.000
_cell.length_b   1.000
_cell.length_c   1.000
_cell.angle_alpha   90.00
_cell.angle_beta   90.00
_cell.angle_gamma   90.00
#
_symmetry.space_group_name_H-M   'P 1'
#
loop_
_entity.id
_entity.type
_entity.pdbx_description
1 polymer ?
#
loop_
_entity_poly.entity_id
_entity_poly.type
_entity_poly.pdbx_seq_one_letter_code
_entity_poly.pdbx_strand_id
1 'polypeptide(L)'
;MQFQGNTRILLTKIPYFKEVAVMSFYCEHCEWRNNELQPVATIQEKGVVYTVKCTSEHDLNREVVKTEWAEIDIPEIEFEVKKQSGLITTIEGIIDRAITGLNETLHSIPEEDKESKMKFSEFIGKLVRLKMLNEPFTFVSSKLRLIFNVFICKI
;
A
#
# COMPACT_ATOMS: atom_id res chain seq x y z
N MET A 1 34.61 24.99 16.13
CA MET A 1 35.26 23.69 16.40
C MET A 1 34.41 22.63 15.73
N GLN A 2 34.99 21.81 14.84
CA GLN A 2 34.33 20.59 14.37
C GLN A 2 34.63 19.50 15.38
N PHE A 3 33.61 19.01 16.07
CA PHE A 3 33.76 17.86 16.97
C PHE A 3 33.55 16.60 16.13
N GLN A 4 34.50 15.67 16.16
CA GLN A 4 34.39 14.40 15.47
C GLN A 4 33.53 13.44 16.31
N GLY A 5 32.50 12.87 15.70
CA GLY A 5 31.75 11.76 16.29
C GLY A 5 32.02 10.45 15.54
N ASN A 6 31.73 9.34 16.19
CA ASN A 6 31.93 8.00 15.67
C ASN A 6 30.61 7.44 15.13
N THR A 7 30.58 7.05 13.85
CA THR A 7 29.45 6.32 13.25
C THR A 7 29.81 4.84 13.12
N ARG A 8 29.00 3.96 13.71
CA ARG A 8 29.03 2.52 13.47
C ARG A 8 27.99 2.17 12.42
N ILE A 9 28.39 1.42 11.40
CA ILE A 9 27.48 0.95 10.34
C ILE A 9 27.39 -0.56 10.44
N LEU A 10 26.18 -1.08 10.64
CA LEU A 10 25.87 -2.50 10.60
C LEU A 10 25.01 -2.79 9.38
N LEU A 11 25.60 -3.50 8.42
CA LEU A 11 24.87 -4.04 7.27
C LEU A 11 24.15 -5.32 7.72
N THR A 12 22.83 -5.33 7.64
CA THR A 12 22.01 -6.49 8.02
C THR A 12 20.88 -6.71 7.04
N LYS A 13 20.39 -7.95 6.99
CA LYS A 13 19.26 -8.36 6.18
C LYS A 13 18.09 -8.65 7.11
N ILE A 14 17.11 -7.75 7.11
CA ILE A 14 15.88 -7.93 7.88
C ILE A 14 14.90 -8.66 6.96
N PRO A 15 14.21 -9.73 7.39
CA PRO A 15 13.19 -10.37 6.57
C PRO A 15 12.23 -9.34 5.95
N TYR A 16 11.89 -9.51 4.67
CA TYR A 16 11.06 -8.61 3.85
C TYR A 16 11.69 -7.25 3.49
N PHE A 17 12.57 -6.70 4.31
CA PHE A 17 13.46 -5.64 3.89
C PHE A 17 14.66 -6.25 3.13
N LYS A 18 15.19 -5.55 2.14
CA LYS A 18 16.45 -6.00 1.51
C LYS A 18 17.60 -5.79 2.51
N GLU A 19 18.84 -5.75 2.01
CA GLU A 19 19.95 -5.26 2.81
C GLU A 19 19.70 -3.82 3.27
N VAL A 20 19.84 -3.59 4.58
CA VAL A 20 19.72 -2.29 5.23
C VAL A 20 20.99 -2.00 6.01
N ALA A 21 21.35 -0.72 6.08
CA ALA A 21 22.42 -0.20 6.92
C ALA A 21 21.78 0.41 8.16
N VAL A 22 22.08 -0.18 9.31
CA VAL A 22 21.80 0.44 10.61
C VAL A 22 23.00 1.30 10.95
N MET A 23 22.81 2.61 10.96
CA MET A 23 23.82 3.60 11.32
C MET A 23 23.60 4.05 12.76
N SER A 24 24.62 3.95 13.60
CA SER A 24 24.61 4.44 14.98
C SER A 24 25.72 5.44 15.15
N PHE A 25 25.36 6.72 15.23
CA PHE A 25 26.27 7.82 15.49
C PHE A 25 26.32 8.10 16.99
N TYR A 26 27.53 8.33 17.51
CA TYR A 26 27.74 8.84 18.85
C TYR A 26 28.89 9.86 18.88
N CYS A 27 28.66 11.01 19.51
CA CYS A 27 29.69 11.98 19.81
C CYS A 27 30.04 11.95 21.31
N GLU A 28 31.31 11.69 21.64
CA GLU A 28 31.80 11.69 23.02
C GLU A 28 31.88 13.11 23.62
N HIS A 29 31.93 14.14 22.79
CA HIS A 29 32.09 15.54 23.24
C HIS A 29 30.77 16.23 23.62
N CYS A 30 29.68 15.93 22.91
CA CYS A 30 28.37 16.53 23.16
C CYS A 30 27.28 15.52 23.52
N GLU A 31 27.66 14.25 23.68
CA GLU A 31 26.80 13.11 24.03
C GLU A 31 25.65 12.85 23.04
N TRP A 32 25.64 13.51 21.89
CA TRP A 32 24.60 13.33 20.89
C TRP A 32 24.65 11.92 20.27
N ARG A 33 23.47 11.30 20.16
CA ARG A 33 23.27 9.95 19.62
C ARG A 33 22.21 10.00 18.53
N ASN A 34 22.46 9.31 17.43
CA ASN A 34 21.49 9.12 16.36
C ASN A 34 21.55 7.70 15.83
N ASN A 35 20.39 7.06 15.70
CA ASN A 35 20.26 5.76 15.06
C ASN A 35 19.38 5.93 13.82
N GLU A 36 19.97 5.69 12.66
CA GLU A 36 19.30 5.82 11.37
C GLU A 36 19.29 4.46 10.66
N LEU A 37 18.21 4.16 9.95
CA LEU A 37 18.08 2.94 9.17
C LEU A 37 17.96 3.34 7.70
N GLN A 38 18.97 3.01 6.91
CA GLN A 38 19.02 3.34 5.49
C GLN A 38 18.93 2.08 4.64
N PRO A 39 18.08 2.03 3.60
CA PRO A 39 18.11 0.95 2.64
C PRO A 39 19.44 1.01 1.86
N VAL A 40 20.18 -0.11 1.85
CA VAL A 40 21.45 -0.23 1.12
C VAL A 40 21.21 -0.70 -0.31
N ALA A 41 20.07 -1.36 -0.53
CA ALA A 41 19.69 -1.81 -1.86
C ALA A 41 19.42 -0.64 -2.80
N THR A 42 19.95 -0.75 -4.02
CA THR A 42 19.57 0.09 -5.16
C THR A 42 18.07 0.03 -5.40
N ILE A 43 17.55 1.17 -5.86
CA ILE A 43 16.25 1.30 -6.56
C ILE A 43 16.06 0.05 -7.44
N GLN A 44 15.03 -0.76 -7.17
CA GLN A 44 14.77 -2.03 -7.87
C GLN A 44 14.62 -1.83 -9.39
N GLU A 45 15.57 -2.22 -10.23
CA GLU A 45 15.51 -1.99 -11.69
C GLU A 45 14.18 -2.33 -12.39
N LYS A 46 13.37 -3.23 -11.82
CA LYS A 46 12.04 -3.61 -12.31
C LYS A 46 10.93 -3.26 -11.32
N GLY A 47 9.78 -2.86 -11.84
CA GLY A 47 8.54 -2.76 -11.06
C GLY A 47 8.18 -4.12 -10.44
N VAL A 48 7.54 -4.09 -9.28
CA VAL A 48 7.01 -5.29 -8.62
C VAL A 48 5.50 -5.28 -8.80
N VAL A 49 4.97 -6.44 -9.15
CA VAL A 49 3.53 -6.71 -9.17
C VAL A 49 3.26 -7.74 -8.09
N TYR A 50 2.40 -7.37 -7.14
CA TYR A 50 1.91 -8.28 -6.12
C TYR A 50 0.53 -8.76 -6.54
N THR A 51 0.36 -10.08 -6.60
CA THR A 51 -0.92 -10.71 -6.90
C THR A 51 -1.31 -11.57 -5.72
N VAL A 52 -2.45 -11.26 -5.09
CA VAL A 52 -2.98 -11.97 -3.94
C VAL A 52 -4.35 -12.52 -4.33
N LYS A 53 -4.53 -13.83 -4.23
CA LYS A 53 -5.84 -14.44 -4.35
C LYS A 53 -6.52 -14.43 -2.98
N CYS A 54 -7.54 -13.61 -2.83
CA CYS A 54 -8.29 -13.48 -1.58
C CYS A 54 -9.29 -14.63 -1.48
N THR A 55 -9.05 -15.53 -0.52
CA THR A 55 -9.92 -16.69 -0.26
C THR A 55 -10.38 -16.79 1.19
N SER A 56 -9.77 -16.01 2.08
CA SER A 56 -10.02 -16.02 3.52
C SER A 56 -10.02 -14.61 4.09
N GLU A 57 -10.63 -14.42 5.25
CA GLU A 57 -10.61 -13.13 5.97
C GLU A 57 -9.18 -12.72 6.33
N HIS A 58 -8.29 -13.69 6.58
CA HIS A 58 -6.88 -13.42 6.79
C HIS A 58 -6.24 -12.72 5.58
N ASP A 59 -6.67 -13.04 4.34
CA ASP A 59 -6.15 -12.36 3.15
C ASP A 59 -6.64 -10.91 3.08
N LEU A 60 -7.89 -10.63 3.48
CA LEU A 60 -8.44 -9.28 3.55
C LEU A 60 -7.71 -8.41 4.58
N ASN A 61 -7.27 -9.02 5.68
CA ASN A 61 -6.54 -8.36 6.77
C ASN A 61 -5.06 -8.11 6.49
N ARG A 62 -4.54 -8.50 5.32
CA ARG A 62 -3.16 -8.20 4.94
C ARG A 62 -2.96 -6.70 4.84
N GLU A 63 -1.94 -6.19 5.50
CA GLU A 63 -1.59 -4.76 5.44
C GLU A 63 -1.00 -4.44 4.06
N VAL A 64 -1.45 -3.38 3.43
CA VAL A 64 -1.02 -2.87 2.14
C VAL A 64 -0.46 -1.47 2.32
N VAL A 65 0.80 -1.29 1.94
CA VAL A 65 1.47 0.01 1.83
C VAL A 65 1.41 0.45 0.38
N LYS A 66 0.38 1.22 0.03
CA LYS A 66 0.22 1.82 -1.30
C LYS A 66 1.09 3.08 -1.38
N THR A 67 1.96 3.17 -2.38
CA THR A 67 2.69 4.41 -2.69
C THR A 67 1.91 5.23 -3.73
N GLU A 68 2.28 6.49 -3.92
CA GLU A 68 1.57 7.38 -4.85
C GLU A 68 1.60 6.92 -6.33
N TRP A 69 2.58 6.08 -6.67
CA TRP A 69 2.82 5.54 -8.00
C TRP A 69 2.28 4.13 -8.19
N ALA A 70 1.68 3.55 -7.16
CA ALA A 70 1.12 2.20 -7.21
C ALA A 70 -0.33 2.26 -7.70
N GLU A 71 -0.66 1.33 -8.59
CA GLU A 71 -2.00 1.09 -9.12
C GLU A 71 -2.52 -0.22 -8.50
N ILE A 72 -3.83 -0.26 -8.26
CA ILE A 72 -4.50 -1.43 -7.67
C ILE A 72 -5.60 -1.85 -8.62
N ASP A 73 -5.65 -3.14 -8.91
CA ASP A 73 -6.60 -3.75 -9.84
C ASP A 73 -7.29 -4.96 -9.20
N ILE A 74 -8.60 -5.08 -9.42
CA ILE A 74 -9.38 -6.29 -9.15
C ILE A 74 -10.06 -6.69 -10.47
N PRO A 75 -9.46 -7.61 -11.24
CA PRO A 75 -9.94 -7.95 -12.58
C PRO A 75 -11.38 -8.48 -12.62
N GLU A 76 -11.80 -9.22 -11.58
CA GLU A 76 -13.12 -9.87 -11.54
C GLU A 76 -14.30 -8.89 -11.52
N ILE A 77 -14.07 -7.66 -11.04
CA ILE A 77 -15.09 -6.60 -11.01
C ILE A 77 -14.69 -5.39 -11.84
N GLU A 78 -13.65 -5.51 -12.68
CA GLU A 78 -13.09 -4.40 -13.48
C GLU A 78 -12.82 -3.14 -12.64
N PHE A 79 -12.37 -3.33 -11.40
CA PHE A 79 -12.08 -2.23 -10.49
C PHE A 79 -10.61 -1.85 -10.57
N GLU A 80 -10.36 -0.56 -10.80
CA GLU A 80 -9.02 -0.01 -10.87
C GLU A 80 -8.92 1.27 -10.04
N VAL A 81 -7.88 1.34 -9.21
CA VAL A 81 -7.51 2.54 -8.47
C VAL A 81 -6.19 3.05 -9.01
N LYS A 82 -6.28 4.19 -9.70
CA LYS A 82 -5.13 4.91 -10.23
C LYS A 82 -4.30 5.55 -9.10
N LYS A 83 -3.31 6.35 -9.51
CA LYS A 83 -2.42 7.12 -8.63
C LYS A 83 -3.22 8.00 -7.67
N GLN A 84 -3.07 7.74 -6.37
CA GLN A 84 -3.61 8.55 -5.27
C GLN A 84 -2.50 8.72 -4.24
N SER A 85 -2.69 9.57 -3.24
CA SER A 85 -1.73 9.71 -2.14
C SER A 85 -1.36 8.36 -1.50
N GLY A 86 -0.11 8.26 -1.05
CA GLY A 86 0.36 7.06 -0.36
C GLY A 86 -0.47 6.79 0.90
N LEU A 87 -0.74 5.51 1.17
CA LEU A 87 -1.61 5.07 2.25
C LEU A 87 -1.10 3.74 2.81
N ILE A 88 -1.15 3.60 4.14
CA ILE A 88 -1.01 2.33 4.83
C ILE A 88 -2.41 1.91 5.26
N THR A 89 -2.86 0.74 4.81
CA THR A 89 -4.20 0.22 5.07
C THR A 89 -4.19 -1.30 4.93
N THR A 90 -5.34 -1.96 4.83
CA THR A 90 -5.46 -3.39 4.52
C THR A 90 -6.11 -3.60 3.15
N ILE A 91 -6.14 -4.82 2.63
CA ILE A 91 -6.90 -5.13 1.41
C ILE A 91 -8.38 -4.79 1.62
N GLU A 92 -8.95 -5.14 2.77
CA GLU A 92 -10.31 -4.73 3.16
C GLU A 92 -10.46 -3.21 3.18
N GLY A 93 -9.50 -2.50 3.80
CA GLY A 93 -9.55 -1.05 3.93
C GLY A 93 -9.51 -0.32 2.58
N ILE A 94 -8.88 -0.91 1.55
CA ILE A 94 -8.94 -0.37 0.18
C ILE A 94 -10.35 -0.49 -0.39
N ILE A 95 -11.00 -1.64 -0.20
CA ILE A 95 -12.37 -1.89 -0.66
C ILE A 95 -13.34 -0.95 0.07
N ASP A 96 -13.21 -0.80 1.39
CA ASP A 96 -14.06 0.09 2.17
C ASP A 96 -13.93 1.55 1.72
N ARG A 97 -12.70 2.02 1.49
CA ARG A 97 -12.46 3.38 0.96
C ARG A 97 -13.08 3.57 -0.42
N ALA A 98 -13.03 2.56 -1.28
CA ALA A 98 -13.67 2.60 -2.58
C ALA A 98 -15.20 2.72 -2.42
N ILE A 99 -15.81 1.93 -1.54
CA ILE A 99 -17.24 1.99 -1.23
C ILE A 99 -17.63 3.38 -0.70
N THR A 100 -16.85 3.95 0.23
CA THR A 100 -17.12 5.29 0.77
C THR A 100 -17.07 6.35 -0.32
N GLY A 101 -16.01 6.38 -1.15
CA GLY A 101 -15.88 7.35 -2.23
C GLY A 101 -16.95 7.23 -3.32
N LEU A 102 -17.36 6.00 -3.65
CA LEU A 102 -18.46 5.76 -4.59
C LEU A 102 -19.82 6.19 -4.02
N ASN A 103 -20.06 5.99 -2.72
CA ASN A 103 -21.29 6.48 -2.07
C ASN A 103 -21.35 8.01 -2.05
N GLU A 104 -20.26 8.70 -1.73
CA GLU A 104 -20.18 10.16 -1.78
C GLU A 104 -20.48 10.68 -3.20
N THR A 105 -19.93 10.00 -4.22
CA THR A 105 -20.21 10.32 -5.63
C THR A 105 -21.69 10.09 -5.95
N LEU A 106 -22.27 8.96 -5.52
CA LEU A 106 -23.68 8.63 -5.73
C LEU A 106 -24.63 9.68 -5.15
N HIS A 107 -24.34 10.17 -3.93
CA HIS A 107 -25.10 11.25 -3.29
C HIS A 107 -25.01 12.59 -4.02
N SER A 108 -23.91 12.82 -4.75
CA SER A 108 -23.68 14.06 -5.50
C SER A 108 -24.35 14.06 -6.88
N ILE A 109 -24.82 12.90 -7.37
CA ILE A 109 -25.48 12.77 -8.68
C ILE A 109 -26.94 13.27 -8.59
N PRO A 110 -27.40 14.15 -9.51
CA PRO A 110 -28.78 14.60 -9.57
C PRO A 110 -29.78 13.45 -9.71
N GLU A 111 -30.98 13.57 -9.12
CA GLU A 111 -32.04 12.54 -9.17
C GLU A 111 -32.54 12.20 -10.58
N GLU A 112 -32.29 13.07 -11.55
CA GLU A 112 -32.69 12.90 -12.95
C GLU A 112 -31.84 11.84 -13.67
N ASP A 113 -30.59 11.65 -13.25
CA ASP A 113 -29.69 10.65 -13.82
C ASP A 113 -29.82 9.29 -13.09
N LYS A 114 -30.97 8.66 -13.29
CA LYS A 114 -31.28 7.34 -12.72
C LYS A 114 -30.36 6.24 -13.25
N GLU A 115 -29.89 6.37 -14.50
CA GLU A 115 -29.05 5.35 -15.13
C GLU A 115 -27.68 5.28 -14.44
N SER A 116 -27.01 6.43 -14.25
CA SER A 116 -25.73 6.48 -13.54
C SER A 116 -25.89 6.00 -12.11
N LYS A 117 -26.93 6.45 -11.38
CA LYS A 117 -27.18 6.00 -10.00
C LYS A 117 -27.34 4.49 -9.87
N MET A 118 -28.03 3.86 -10.83
CA MET A 118 -28.22 2.41 -10.86
C MET A 118 -26.89 1.67 -11.10
N LYS A 119 -26.05 2.16 -12.01
CA LYS A 119 -24.72 1.56 -12.27
C LYS A 119 -23.81 1.65 -11.04
N PHE A 120 -23.78 2.80 -10.37
CA PHE A 120 -23.01 2.99 -9.14
C PHE A 120 -23.50 2.08 -8.00
N SER A 121 -24.81 1.95 -7.80
CA SER A 121 -25.36 1.09 -6.75
C SER A 121 -25.09 -0.39 -7.01
N GLU A 122 -25.17 -0.84 -8.28
CA GLU A 122 -24.80 -2.20 -8.67
C GLU A 122 -23.32 -2.46 -8.39
N PHE A 123 -22.44 -1.51 -8.75
CA PHE A 123 -21.01 -1.64 -8.55
C PHE A 123 -20.61 -1.68 -7.06
N ILE A 124 -21.24 -0.84 -6.23
CA ILE A 124 -21.09 -0.89 -4.77
C ILE A 124 -21.53 -2.27 -4.25
N GLY A 125 -22.62 -2.82 -4.78
CA GLY A 125 -23.08 -4.17 -4.46
C GLY A 125 -22.02 -5.26 -4.77
N LYS A 126 -21.28 -5.12 -5.88
CA LYS A 126 -20.17 -6.02 -6.21
C LYS A 126 -19.03 -5.93 -5.19
N LEU A 127 -18.63 -4.71 -4.80
CA LEU A 127 -17.58 -4.50 -3.80
C LEU A 127 -17.96 -5.09 -2.42
N VAL A 128 -19.22 -4.95 -2.00
CA VAL A 128 -19.71 -5.53 -0.75
C VAL A 128 -19.65 -7.06 -0.78
N ARG A 129 -19.94 -7.70 -1.93
CA ARG A 129 -19.83 -9.16 -2.09
C ARG A 129 -18.39 -9.65 -1.94
N LEU A 130 -17.42 -8.90 -2.45
CA LEU A 130 -16.00 -9.22 -2.29
C LEU A 130 -15.57 -9.20 -0.83
N LYS A 131 -16.05 -8.20 -0.06
CA LYS A 131 -15.78 -8.08 1.38
C LYS A 131 -16.35 -9.26 2.18
N MET A 132 -17.50 -9.79 1.78
CA MET A 132 -18.11 -10.97 2.40
C MET A 132 -17.43 -12.30 1.99
N LEU A 133 -16.44 -12.27 1.08
CA LEU A 133 -15.77 -13.46 0.54
C LEU A 133 -16.73 -14.50 -0.06
N ASN A 134 -17.89 -14.05 -0.56
CA ASN A 134 -18.84 -14.93 -1.23
C ASN A 134 -18.22 -15.54 -2.50
N GLU A 135 -17.33 -14.80 -3.16
CA GLU A 135 -16.58 -15.23 -4.32
C GLU A 135 -15.10 -14.88 -4.14
N PRO A 136 -14.17 -15.82 -4.42
CA PRO A 136 -12.75 -15.52 -4.35
C PRO A 136 -12.35 -14.57 -5.49
N PHE A 137 -11.52 -13.59 -5.18
CA PHE A 137 -11.08 -12.57 -6.15
C PHE A 137 -9.57 -12.37 -6.10
N THR A 138 -9.05 -11.70 -7.12
CA THR A 138 -7.63 -11.44 -7.27
C THR A 138 -7.36 -9.96 -7.02
N PHE A 139 -6.59 -9.68 -5.98
CA PHE A 139 -6.07 -8.36 -5.71
C PHE A 139 -4.70 -8.21 -6.35
N VAL A 140 -4.56 -7.29 -7.30
CA VAL A 140 -3.29 -6.98 -7.96
C VAL A 140 -2.85 -5.59 -7.53
N SER A 141 -1.63 -5.45 -7.04
CA SER A 141 -0.99 -4.16 -6.86
C SER A 141 0.23 -4.09 -7.77
N SER A 142 0.17 -3.19 -8.73
CA SER A 142 1.24 -2.96 -9.70
C SER A 142 1.91 -1.62 -9.41
N LYS A 143 3.21 -1.53 -9.71
CA LYS A 143 3.95 -0.28 -9.58
C LYS A 143 4.63 0.06 -10.91
N LEU A 144 4.24 1.19 -11.50
CA LEU A 144 4.73 1.58 -12.83
C LEU A 144 6.10 2.27 -12.82
N ARG A 145 6.58 2.77 -11.66
CA ARG A 145 7.89 3.45 -11.62
C ARG A 145 8.53 3.55 -10.24
N LEU A 146 9.84 3.60 -10.28
CA LEU A 146 10.82 3.21 -9.30
C LEU A 146 11.03 4.14 -8.09
N ILE A 147 10.03 4.35 -7.22
CA ILE A 147 10.28 5.11 -5.97
C ILE A 147 9.45 4.51 -4.80
N PHE A 148 10.15 3.96 -3.80
CA PHE A 148 9.66 3.33 -2.54
C PHE A 148 8.86 2.02 -2.58
N ASN A 149 9.25 1.06 -1.72
CA ASN A 149 8.67 -0.28 -1.62
C ASN A 149 7.14 -0.21 -1.37
N VAL A 150 6.37 -0.90 -2.22
CA VAL A 150 5.00 -1.31 -1.88
C VAL A 150 5.15 -2.60 -1.08
N PHE A 151 4.58 -2.64 0.12
CA PHE A 151 4.64 -3.77 1.05
C PHE A 151 3.25 -4.37 1.20
N ILE A 152 3.17 -5.71 1.19
CA ILE A 152 2.04 -6.43 1.76
C ILE A 152 2.56 -7.14 3.01
N CYS A 153 2.23 -6.64 4.20
CA CYS A 153 2.70 -7.22 5.46
C CYS A 153 1.81 -8.40 5.86
N LYS A 154 2.45 -9.52 6.18
CA LYS A 154 1.85 -10.66 6.89
C LYS A 154 2.34 -10.54 8.33
N ILE A 155 1.49 -10.08 9.24
CA ILE A 155 1.71 -10.30 10.68
C ILE A 155 1.10 -11.65 11.02
#